data_AF-A0A7J2YW16-F1
#
_entry.id   AF-A0A7J2YW16-F1
#
_cell.length_a   1.000
_cell.length_b   1.000
_cell.length_c   1.000
_cell.angle_alpha   90.00
_cell.angle_beta   90.00
_cell.angle_gamma   90.00
#
_symmetry.space_group_name_H-M   'P 1'
#
loop_
_entity.id
_entity.type
_entity.pdbx_description
1 polymer ?
#
loop_
_entity_poly.entity_id
_entity_poly.type
_entity_poly.pdbx_seq_one_letter_code
_entity_poly.pdbx_strand_id
1 'polypeptide(L)'
;MISGVPIFHSIFTLLAFVFSGVAAIFTYRITKSPYKYISLFLGALILVDFAVFLGTRDFGALGIGAGGLERLVAYPSVLAFIAFGGYLLGISVKDA
;
A
#
# COMPACT_ATOMS: atom_id res chain seq x y z
N MET A 1 -5.55 11.03 -18.45
CA MET A 1 -6.73 10.17 -18.20
C MET A 1 -6.69 9.04 -19.20
N ILE A 2 -6.67 7.77 -18.77
CA ILE A 2 -6.83 6.64 -19.69
C ILE A 2 -8.28 6.67 -20.18
N SER A 3 -8.47 6.82 -21.49
CA SER A 3 -9.76 6.77 -22.16
C SER A 3 -10.47 5.45 -21.83
N GLY A 4 -11.54 5.50 -21.04
CA GLY A 4 -12.38 4.34 -20.69
C GLY A 4 -12.40 3.93 -19.22
N VAL A 5 -11.58 4.53 -18.34
CA VAL A 5 -11.64 4.24 -16.90
C VAL A 5 -12.66 5.17 -16.21
N PRO A 6 -13.64 4.65 -15.46
CA PRO A 6 -14.60 5.48 -14.74
C PRO A 6 -13.92 6.48 -13.80
N ILE A 7 -14.42 7.71 -13.74
CA ILE A 7 -13.80 8.77 -12.92
C ILE A 7 -13.72 8.38 -11.44
N PHE A 8 -14.73 7.67 -10.94
CA PHE A 8 -14.76 7.16 -9.58
C PHE A 8 -13.64 6.15 -9.32
N HIS A 9 -13.33 5.25 -10.26
CA HIS A 9 -12.22 4.31 -10.11
C HIS A 9 -10.91 5.08 -9.88
N SER A 10 -10.64 6.11 -10.67
CA SER A 10 -9.40 6.88 -10.53
C SER A 10 -9.29 7.58 -9.18
N ILE A 11 -10.40 8.14 -8.67
CA ILE A 11 -10.45 8.80 -7.36
C ILE A 11 -10.22 7.77 -6.24
N PHE A 12 -10.93 6.64 -6.27
CA PHE A 12 -10.79 5.62 -5.23
C PHE A 12 -9.42 4.93 -5.25
N THR A 13 -8.82 4.74 -6.43
CA THR A 13 -7.45 4.21 -6.55
C THR A 13 -6.43 5.17 -5.93
N LEU A 14 -6.55 6.47 -6.19
CA LEU A 14 -5.72 7.50 -5.56
C LEU A 14 -5.83 7.45 -4.03
N LEU A 15 -7.05 7.47 -3.51
CA LEU A 15 -7.31 7.43 -2.08
C LEU A 15 -6.78 6.14 -1.46
N ALA A 16 -7.09 4.98 -2.03
CA ALA A 16 -6.68 3.69 -1.51
C ALA A 16 -5.15 3.58 -1.40
N PHE A 17 -4.41 3.97 -2.44
CA PHE A 17 -2.96 3.85 -2.45
C PHE A 17 -2.28 4.83 -1.48
N VAL A 18 -2.67 6.11 -1.51
CA VAL A 18 -2.11 7.11 -0.58
C VAL A 18 -2.40 6.74 0.88
N PHE A 19 -3.67 6.46 1.20
CA PHE A 19 -4.05 6.20 2.59
C PHE A 19 -3.56 4.83 3.08
N SER A 20 -3.39 3.82 2.22
CA SER A 20 -2.78 2.55 2.64
C SER A 20 -1.31 2.73 3.08
N GLY A 21 -0.51 3.49 2.31
CA GLY A 21 0.88 3.77 2.66
C GLY A 21 0.99 4.62 3.93
N VAL A 22 0.21 5.71 4.02
CA VAL A 22 0.19 6.58 5.21
C VAL A 22 -0.26 5.80 6.44
N ALA A 23 -1.34 5.02 6.37
CA ALA A 23 -1.82 4.21 7.49
C ALA A 23 -0.74 3.24 7.97
N ALA A 24 -0.08 2.52 7.06
CA ALA A 24 1.00 1.59 7.40
C ALA A 24 2.19 2.29 8.09
N ILE A 25 2.57 3.50 7.67
CA ILE A 25 3.60 4.30 8.35
C ILE A 25 3.14 4.67 9.76
N PHE A 26 1.90 5.14 9.94
CA PHE A 26 1.40 5.53 11.25
C PHE A 26 1.27 4.35 12.21
N THR A 27 1.06 3.13 11.70
CA THR A 27 1.10 1.90 12.50
C THR A 27 2.40 1.72 13.28
N TYR A 28 3.53 2.26 12.79
CA TYR A 28 4.82 2.27 13.52
C TYR A 28 4.71 2.88 14.92
N ARG A 29 3.82 3.88 15.12
CA ARG A 29 3.68 4.61 16.39
C ARG A 29 2.89 3.84 17.44
N ILE A 30 2.03 2.91 17.04
CA ILE A 30 1.09 2.20 17.92
C ILE A 30 1.42 0.71 18.10
N THR A 31 2.49 0.23 17.48
CA THR A 31 2.87 -1.18 17.51
C THR A 31 4.27 -1.40 18.10
N LYS A 32 4.52 -2.62 18.61
CA LYS A 32 5.79 -3.00 19.21
C LYS A 32 6.74 -3.66 18.19
N SER A 33 8.01 -3.72 18.55
CA SER A 33 9.02 -4.48 17.80
C SER A 33 8.65 -5.98 17.74
N PRO A 34 8.88 -6.69 16.61
CA PRO A 34 9.51 -6.21 15.38
C PRO A 34 8.56 -5.51 14.40
N TYR A 35 7.25 -5.68 14.58
CA TYR A 35 6.24 -5.27 13.60
C TYR A 35 6.22 -3.77 13.30
N LYS A 36 6.59 -2.90 14.26
CA LYS A 36 6.73 -1.46 14.00
C LYS A 36 7.61 -1.17 12.79
N TYR A 37 8.78 -1.81 12.67
CA TYR A 37 9.72 -1.53 11.58
C TYR A 37 9.24 -2.12 10.25
N ILE A 38 8.57 -3.27 10.30
CA ILE A 38 7.94 -3.89 9.13
C ILE A 38 6.86 -2.98 8.57
N SER A 39 5.98 -2.44 9.43
CA SER A 39 4.91 -1.53 8.98
C SER A 39 5.44 -0.21 8.41
N LEU A 40 6.49 0.36 9.01
CA LEU A 40 7.18 1.53 8.46
C LEU A 40 7.78 1.26 7.08
N PHE A 41 8.48 0.13 6.93
CA PHE A 41 9.09 -0.27 5.65
C PHE A 41 8.03 -0.48 4.56
N LEU A 42 6.98 -1.25 4.86
CA LEU A 42 5.89 -1.49 3.92
C LEU A 42 5.17 -0.19 3.54
N GLY A 43 4.92 0.69 4.50
CA GLY A 43 4.31 1.99 4.24
C GLY A 43 5.16 2.88 3.34
N ALA A 44 6.48 2.92 3.57
CA ALA A 44 7.41 3.64 2.68
C ALA A 44 7.45 3.03 1.28
N LEU A 45 7.49 1.69 1.17
CA LEU A 45 7.47 0.97 -0.10
C LEU A 45 6.20 1.29 -0.91
N ILE A 46 5.02 1.26 -0.28
CA ILE A 46 3.74 1.62 -0.92
C ILE A 46 3.79 3.04 -1.50
N LEU A 47 4.30 4.02 -0.74
CA LEU A 47 4.35 5.41 -1.20
C LEU A 47 5.37 5.60 -2.33
N VAL A 48 6.50 4.88 -2.30
CA VAL A 48 7.48 4.87 -3.39
C VAL A 48 6.87 4.25 -4.65
N ASP A 49 6.25 3.08 -4.52
CA ASP A 49 5.59 2.40 -5.64
C ASP A 49 4.46 3.25 -6.22
N PHE A 50 3.71 3.95 -5.37
CA PHE A 50 2.68 4.87 -5.80
C PHE A 50 3.24 6.09 -6.54
N ALA A 51 4.39 6.63 -6.10
CA ALA A 51 5.08 7.69 -6.83
C ALA A 51 5.58 7.19 -8.20
N VAL A 52 6.11 5.98 -8.27
CA VAL A 52 6.50 5.31 -9.53
C VAL A 52 5.28 5.10 -10.43
N PHE A 53 4.15 4.66 -9.88
CA PHE A 53 2.88 4.51 -10.60
C PHE A 53 2.46 5.84 -11.25
N LEU A 54 2.48 6.95 -10.50
CA LEU A 54 2.14 8.27 -11.06
C LEU A 54 3.15 8.74 -12.12
N GLY A 55 4.44 8.53 -11.90
CA GLY A 55 5.50 9.04 -12.78
C GLY A 55 5.71 8.23 -14.07
N THR A 56 5.33 6.95 -14.10
CA THR A 56 5.64 6.03 -15.22
C THR A 56 4.42 5.54 -15.98
N ARG A 57 3.21 5.88 -15.52
CA ARG A 57 1.94 5.47 -16.15
C ARG A 57 1.85 5.88 -17.63
N ASP A 58 2.33 7.07 -17.97
CA ASP A 58 2.27 7.61 -19.32
C ASP A 58 3.47 7.20 -20.20
N PHE A 59 4.58 6.74 -19.60
CA PHE A 59 5.82 6.37 -20.29
C PHE A 59 5.93 4.87 -20.62
N GLY A 60 4.80 4.15 -20.74
CA GLY A 60 4.81 2.74 -21.14
C GLY A 60 5.09 1.74 -20.00
N ALA A 61 4.84 2.15 -18.75
CA ALA A 61 4.72 1.26 -17.61
C ALA A 61 5.93 0.34 -17.34
N LEU A 62 7.15 0.87 -17.40
CA LEU A 62 8.41 0.16 -17.11
C LEU A 62 8.58 -1.19 -17.86
N GLY A 63 7.84 -1.41 -18.96
CA GLY A 63 7.79 -2.70 -19.65
C GLY A 63 6.93 -3.77 -18.98
N ILE A 64 6.29 -3.49 -17.84
CA ILE A 64 5.40 -4.43 -17.11
C ILE A 64 3.90 -4.18 -17.36
N GLY A 65 3.57 -3.13 -18.12
CA GLY A 65 2.20 -2.77 -18.47
C GLY A 65 1.43 -2.08 -17.33
N ALA A 66 0.32 -1.42 -17.66
CA ALA A 66 -0.47 -0.63 -16.70
C ALA A 66 -0.95 -1.48 -15.51
N GLY A 67 -1.45 -2.69 -15.77
CA GLY A 67 -1.86 -3.61 -14.69
C GLY A 67 -0.70 -4.12 -13.83
N GLY A 68 0.52 -4.21 -14.39
CA GLY A 68 1.73 -4.52 -13.62
C GLY A 68 2.06 -3.41 -12.62
N LEU A 69 2.03 -2.15 -13.08
CA LEU A 69 2.23 -0.99 -12.21
C LEU A 69 1.18 -0.89 -11.09
N GLU A 70 -0.10 -1.19 -11.38
CA GLU A 70 -1.15 -1.19 -10.35
C GLU A 70 -0.87 -2.24 -9.26
N ARG A 71 -0.38 -3.42 -9.66
CA ARG A 71 -0.02 -4.51 -8.72
C ARG A 71 1.20 -4.20 -7.86
N LEU A 72 2.16 -3.43 -8.38
CA LEU A 72 3.31 -2.98 -7.59
C LEU A 72 2.87 -2.23 -6.35
N VAL A 73 1.85 -1.38 -6.44
CA VAL A 73 1.31 -0.67 -5.27
C VAL A 73 0.34 -1.55 -4.48
N ALA A 74 -0.54 -2.29 -5.17
CA ALA A 74 -1.62 -3.03 -4.53
C ALA A 74 -1.14 -4.18 -3.64
N TYR A 75 -0.11 -4.94 -4.04
CA TYR A 75 0.36 -6.09 -3.28
C TYR A 75 0.98 -5.71 -1.93
N PRO A 76 1.91 -4.73 -1.86
CA PRO A 76 2.39 -4.21 -0.58
C PRO A 76 1.27 -3.65 0.31
N SER A 77 0.27 -2.95 -0.26
CA SER A 77 -0.89 -2.46 0.49
C SER A 77 -1.68 -3.60 1.16
N VAL A 78 -2.01 -4.65 0.40
CA VAL A 78 -2.73 -5.83 0.94
C VAL A 78 -1.88 -6.55 1.99
N LEU A 79 -0.58 -6.72 1.74
CA LEU A 79 0.34 -7.33 2.69
C LEU A 79 0.39 -6.53 4.01
N ALA A 80 0.42 -5.21 3.95
CA ALA A 80 0.40 -4.36 5.14
C ALA A 80 -0.88 -4.56 5.98
N PHE A 81 -2.04 -4.69 5.33
CA PHE A 81 -3.31 -4.95 6.03
C PHE A 81 -3.34 -6.33 6.68
N ILE A 82 -2.91 -7.38 5.96
CA ILE A 82 -2.86 -8.74 6.49
C ILE A 82 -1.88 -8.81 7.66
N ALA A 83 -0.69 -8.22 7.52
CA ALA A 83 0.32 -8.20 8.57
C ALA A 83 -0.17 -7.44 9.81
N PHE A 84 -0.89 -6.33 9.64
CA PHE A 84 -1.49 -5.59 10.75
C PHE A 84 -2.58 -6.40 11.46
N GLY A 85 -3.48 -7.03 10.71
CA GLY A 85 -4.48 -7.93 11.26
C GLY A 85 -3.86 -9.08 12.05
N GLY A 86 -2.80 -9.70 11.50
CA GLY A 86 -2.03 -10.73 12.19
C GLY A 86 -1.38 -10.24 13.49
N TYR A 87 -0.83 -9.02 13.49
CA TYR A 87 -0.30 -8.39 14.71
C TYR A 87 -1.40 -8.21 15.77
N LEU A 88 -2.58 -7.72 15.40
CA LEU A 88 -3.71 -7.53 16.32
C LEU A 88 -4.24 -8.85 16.89
N LEU A 89 -4.29 -9.91 16.08
CA LEU A 89 -4.66 -11.23 16.56
C LEU A 89 -3.62 -11.80 17.54
N GLY A 90 -2.33 -11.61 17.25
CA GLY A 90 -1.24 -12.08 18.09
C GLY A 90 -1.20 -11.40 19.47
N ILE A 91 -1.52 -10.11 19.56
CA ILE A 91 -1.61 -9.43 20.86
C ILE A 91 -2.82 -9.92 21.67
N SER A 92 -3.96 -10.18 21.02
CA SER A 92 -5.19 -10.65 21.69
C SER A 92 -4.98 -11.99 22.41
N VAL A 93 -4.26 -12.93 21.78
CA VAL A 93 -3.94 -14.24 22.39
C VAL A 93 -3.03 -14.12 23.62
N LYS A 94 -2.18 -13.10 23.69
CA LYS A 94 -1.27 -12.93 24.82
C LYS A 94 -1.96 -12.40 26.08
N ASP A 95 -3.10 -11.73 25.91
CA ASP A 95 -3.86 -11.08 26.98
C ASP A 95 -5.05 -11.93 27.46
N ALA A 96 -5.24 -13.15 26.92
CA ALA A 96 -6.26 -14.13 27.29
C ALA A 96 -5.70 -15.26 28.17
#